data_AF-A0A068WU13-F1
#
_entry.id   AF-A0A068WU13-F1
#
_cell.length_a   1.000
_cell.length_b   1.000
_cell.length_c   1.000
_cell.angle_alpha   90.00
_cell.angle_beta   90.00
_cell.angle_gamma   90.00
#
_symmetry.space_group_name_H-M   'P 1'
#
loop_
_entity.id
_entity.type
_entity.pdbx_description
1 polymer ?
#
loop_
_entity_poly.entity_id
_entity_poly.type
_entity_poly.pdbx_seq_one_letter_code
_entity_poly.pdbx_strand_id
1 'polypeptide(L)'
;MEVHDKWVFICAQKHEAIKGSRGFTNLKLKCRFCGRENSADVVEGSVKSYKEEDSEKLRPIVRFECRGMEPQQFSLRDGWRAVSNSDCATVFSDVDLTDGEWTDYDEDGECCVEILEVQTEINSVC
;
A
#
# COMPACT_ATOMS: atom_id res chain seq x y z
N MET A 1 15.41 -17.66 7.68
CA MET A 1 14.85 -16.38 7.21
C MET A 1 14.03 -15.81 8.36
N GLU A 2 14.24 -14.56 8.73
CA GLU A 2 13.44 -13.90 9.77
C GLU A 2 12.23 -13.23 9.11
N VAL A 3 11.05 -13.41 9.70
CA VAL A 3 9.84 -12.65 9.37
C VAL A 3 9.58 -11.69 10.53
N HIS A 4 9.33 -10.43 10.23
CA HIS A 4 9.03 -9.44 11.26
C HIS A 4 7.72 -9.81 11.99
N ASP A 5 7.71 -9.71 13.31
CA ASP A 5 6.61 -10.15 14.18
C ASP A 5 5.37 -9.23 14.14
N LYS A 6 5.50 -8.08 13.50
CA LYS A 6 4.46 -7.04 13.40
C LYS A 6 4.40 -6.49 11.99
N TRP A 7 3.25 -5.90 11.64
CA TRP A 7 3.13 -5.06 10.46
C TRP A 7 4.16 -3.93 10.48
N VAL A 8 4.75 -3.66 9.32
CA VAL A 8 5.70 -2.59 9.11
C VAL A 8 5.13 -1.64 8.07
N PHE A 9 5.12 -0.35 8.39
CA PHE A 9 4.66 0.70 7.48
C PHE A 9 5.85 1.26 6.70
N ILE A 10 5.64 1.48 5.40
CA ILE A 10 6.55 2.18 4.50
C ILE A 10 5.85 3.44 3.98
N CYS A 11 6.58 4.55 3.90
CA CYS A 11 6.04 5.83 3.45
C CYS A 11 6.96 6.40 2.36
N ALA A 12 6.42 6.65 1.16
CA ALA A 12 7.17 7.16 0.02
C ALA A 12 7.84 8.52 0.28
N GLN A 13 7.28 9.33 1.19
CA GLN A 13 7.81 10.64 1.57
C GLN A 13 8.91 10.55 2.65
N LYS A 14 9.09 9.38 3.27
CA LYS A 14 10.09 9.20 4.32
C LYS A 14 11.46 9.01 3.67
N HIS A 15 12.48 9.69 4.19
CA HIS A 15 13.85 9.56 3.71
C HIS A 15 14.79 9.32 4.89
N GLU A 16 15.28 8.10 5.01
CA GLU A 16 16.27 7.72 6.02
C GLU A 16 17.64 7.51 5.36
N ALA A 17 18.69 8.15 5.89
CA ALA A 17 20.04 7.99 5.36
C ALA A 17 20.56 6.56 5.53
N ILE A 18 21.14 5.97 4.49
CA ILE A 18 21.72 4.62 4.53
C ILE A 18 23.15 4.69 5.08
N LYS A 19 23.48 3.87 6.08
CA LYS A 19 24.83 3.88 6.67
C LYS A 19 25.86 3.44 5.63
N GLY A 20 26.92 4.24 5.44
CA GLY A 20 27.99 3.94 4.49
C GLY A 20 27.64 4.21 3.02
N SER A 21 26.50 4.86 2.75
CA SER A 21 26.10 5.31 1.41
C SER A 21 25.72 6.79 1.44
N ARG A 22 25.67 7.42 0.25
CA ARG A 22 25.10 8.77 0.07
C ARG A 22 23.60 8.74 -0.20
N GLY A 23 23.00 7.55 -0.31
CA GLY A 23 21.58 7.36 -0.61
C GLY A 23 20.67 7.44 0.61
N PHE A 24 19.39 7.61 0.33
CA PHE A 24 18.29 7.56 1.29
C PHE A 24 17.40 6.37 0.96
N THR A 25 16.62 5.92 1.95
CA THR A 25 15.59 4.92 1.74
C THR A 25 14.28 5.26 2.44
N ASN A 26 13.16 4.74 1.93
CA ASN A 26 11.84 4.90 2.54
C ASN A 26 11.65 4.04 3.79
N LEU A 27 12.28 2.86 3.84
CA LEU A 27 12.22 1.95 4.97
C LEU A 27 13.58 1.31 5.22
N LYS A 28 14.03 1.35 6.48
CA LYS A 28 15.18 0.59 6.95
C LYS A 28 14.74 -0.40 8.03
N LEU A 29 15.15 -1.65 7.89
CA LEU A 29 14.90 -2.70 8.87
C LEU A 29 16.18 -3.45 9.21
N LYS A 30 16.43 -3.65 10.52
CA LYS A 30 17.54 -4.47 10.98
C LYS A 30 17.02 -5.86 11.35
N CYS A 31 17.60 -6.89 10.72
CA CYS A 31 17.36 -8.29 11.06
C CYS A 31 17.76 -8.54 12.53
N ARG A 32 16.83 -8.97 13.37
CA ARG A 32 17.08 -9.29 14.79
C ARG A 32 17.93 -10.55 14.95
N PHE A 33 17.93 -11.45 13.96
CA PHE A 33 18.73 -12.68 13.98
C PHE A 33 20.20 -12.48 13.60
N CYS A 34 20.49 -11.82 12.47
CA CYS A 34 21.86 -11.68 11.94
C CYS A 34 22.44 -10.25 12.00
N GLY A 35 21.63 -9.28 12.44
CA GLY A 35 22.06 -7.88 12.57
C GLY A 35 22.25 -7.11 11.26
N ARG A 36 22.02 -7.74 10.10
CA ARG A 36 22.08 -7.08 8.78
C ARG A 36 21.03 -5.98 8.68
N GLU A 37 21.42 -4.83 8.14
CA GLU A 37 20.50 -3.77 7.74
C GLU A 37 19.98 -4.04 6.33
N ASN A 38 18.66 -4.04 6.17
CA ASN A 38 17.93 -4.21 4.93
C ASN A 38 17.13 -2.93 4.64
N SER A 39 16.75 -2.72 3.39
CA SER A 39 15.99 -1.55 3.00
C SER A 39 14.93 -1.85 1.94
N ALA A 40 13.93 -0.98 1.86
CA ALA A 40 12.93 -1.01 0.81
C ALA A 40 12.52 0.42 0.42
N ASP A 41 12.35 0.63 -0.88
CA ASP A 41 12.00 1.92 -1.48
C ASP A 41 10.74 1.79 -2.32
N VAL A 42 9.82 2.74 -2.17
CA VAL A 42 8.68 2.87 -3.08
C VAL A 42 9.22 3.39 -4.41
N VAL A 43 8.99 2.64 -5.49
CA VAL A 43 9.44 3.06 -6.81
C VAL A 43 8.65 4.29 -7.23
N GLU A 44 9.35 5.39 -7.52
CA GLU A 44 8.72 6.65 -7.94
C GLU A 44 7.82 6.45 -9.17
N GLY A 45 6.63 7.04 -9.13
CA GLY A 45 5.62 6.89 -10.20
C GLY A 45 4.96 5.50 -10.30
N SER A 46 5.28 4.56 -9.41
CA SER A 46 4.64 3.24 -9.40
C SER A 46 3.28 3.20 -8.72
N VAL A 47 2.97 4.18 -7.86
CA VAL A 47 1.70 4.29 -7.16
C VAL A 47 0.59 4.62 -8.16
N LYS A 48 -0.43 3.77 -8.21
CA LYS A 48 -1.56 3.89 -9.14
C LYS A 48 -2.88 3.68 -8.41
N SER A 49 -3.89 4.42 -8.83
CA SER A 49 -5.27 4.21 -8.39
C SER A 49 -5.82 2.88 -8.92
N TYR A 50 -6.68 2.25 -8.13
CA TYR A 50 -7.57 1.18 -8.57
C TYR A 50 -8.88 1.80 -9.08
N LYS A 51 -9.40 1.32 -10.21
CA LYS A 51 -10.56 1.92 -10.89
C LYS A 51 -11.67 0.91 -11.07
N GLU A 52 -12.87 1.39 -11.37
CA GLU A 52 -14.04 0.55 -11.69
C GLU A 52 -13.77 -0.47 -12.81
N GLU A 53 -13.05 -0.07 -13.87
CA GLU A 53 -12.65 -0.96 -14.98
C GLU A 53 -11.76 -2.15 -14.53
N ASP A 54 -11.15 -2.02 -13.36
CA ASP A 54 -10.30 -3.02 -12.74
C ASP A 54 -11.03 -3.93 -11.76
N SER A 55 -12.30 -3.64 -11.44
CA SER A 55 -13.09 -4.39 -10.47
C SER A 55 -12.99 -5.90 -10.68
N GLU A 56 -12.91 -6.63 -9.57
CA GLU A 56 -12.74 -8.09 -9.50
C GLU A 56 -11.43 -8.62 -10.12
N LYS A 57 -10.47 -7.75 -10.47
CA LYS A 57 -9.17 -8.14 -11.00
C LYS A 57 -8.04 -7.62 -10.13
N LEU A 58 -7.02 -8.45 -9.94
CA LEU A 58 -5.77 -8.01 -9.34
C LEU A 58 -5.06 -7.03 -10.28
N ARG A 59 -4.69 -5.87 -9.73
CA ARG A 59 -3.91 -4.86 -10.43
C ARG A 59 -2.69 -4.42 -9.61
N PRO A 60 -1.55 -4.15 -10.27
CA PRO A 60 -0.41 -3.55 -9.59
C PRO A 60 -0.73 -2.10 -9.18
N ILE A 61 -0.83 -1.85 -7.88
CA ILE A 61 -1.09 -0.50 -7.33
C ILE A 61 0.18 0.20 -6.80
N VAL A 62 1.25 -0.56 -6.52
CA VAL A 62 2.53 -0.02 -6.05
C VAL A 62 3.66 -1.01 -6.35
N ARG A 63 4.89 -0.52 -6.53
CA ARG A 63 6.10 -1.35 -6.62
C ARG A 63 7.12 -0.92 -5.57
N PHE A 64 7.85 -1.91 -5.04
CA PHE A 64 8.93 -1.70 -4.08
C PHE A 64 10.24 -2.24 -4.63
N GLU A 65 11.31 -1.46 -4.53
CA GLU A 65 12.68 -1.94 -4.71
C GLU A 65 13.22 -2.38 -3.34
N CYS A 66 13.46 -3.69 -3.18
CA CYS A 66 13.87 -4.26 -1.90
C CYS A 66 15.32 -4.74 -1.93
N ARG A 67 16.07 -4.50 -0.84
CA ARG A 67 17.47 -4.91 -0.68
C ARG A 67 17.64 -5.69 0.62
N GLY A 68 17.83 -7.00 0.51
CA GLY A 68 18.05 -7.89 1.67
C GLY A 68 16.79 -8.30 2.43
N MET A 69 15.62 -7.91 1.93
CA MET A 69 14.30 -8.29 2.44
C MET A 69 13.30 -8.45 1.29
N GLU A 70 12.19 -9.10 1.57
CA GLU A 70 11.04 -9.21 0.67
C GLU A 70 9.74 -9.07 1.48
N PRO A 71 8.74 -8.31 1.01
CA PRO A 71 7.42 -8.27 1.63
C PRO A 71 6.75 -9.65 1.53
N GLN A 72 6.15 -10.12 2.63
CA GLN A 72 5.44 -11.41 2.68
C GLN A 72 3.92 -11.24 2.57
N GLN A 73 3.41 -10.14 3.12
CA GLN A 73 1.99 -9.82 3.16
C GLN A 73 1.82 -8.32 3.01
N PHE A 74 0.67 -7.92 2.48
CA PHE A 74 0.28 -6.53 2.31
C PHE A 74 -1.10 -6.30 2.93
N SER A 75 -1.30 -5.14 3.52
CA SER A 75 -2.56 -4.75 4.15
C SER A 75 -2.81 -3.29 3.78
N LEU A 76 -3.97 -3.00 3.18
CA LEU A 76 -4.30 -1.67 2.68
C LEU A 76 -4.51 -0.67 3.83
N ARG A 77 -5.05 -1.11 4.98
CA ARG A 77 -5.31 -0.28 6.16
C ARG A 77 -6.12 0.98 5.81
N ASP A 78 -5.94 2.03 6.57
CA ASP A 78 -6.58 3.34 6.43
C ASP A 78 -5.80 4.34 5.56
N GLY A 79 -6.42 5.51 5.35
CA GLY A 79 -5.82 6.65 4.66
C GLY A 79 -6.09 6.69 3.14
N TRP A 80 -7.05 5.89 2.66
CA TRP A 80 -7.43 5.88 1.24
C TRP A 80 -8.34 7.04 0.91
N ARG A 81 -8.20 7.53 -0.33
CA ARG A 81 -9.14 8.45 -0.94
C ARG A 81 -9.92 7.71 -2.02
N ALA A 82 -11.22 7.58 -1.84
CA ALA A 82 -12.13 7.01 -2.84
C ALA A 82 -12.92 8.13 -3.54
N VAL A 83 -13.35 7.86 -4.76
CA VAL A 83 -14.22 8.74 -5.54
C VAL A 83 -15.38 7.90 -6.02
N SER A 84 -16.60 8.35 -5.74
CA SER A 84 -17.83 7.70 -6.20
C SER A 84 -17.84 7.58 -7.73
N ASN A 85 -18.42 6.49 -8.24
CA ASN A 85 -18.69 6.32 -9.67
C ASN A 85 -20.01 7.00 -10.11
N SER A 86 -20.70 7.66 -9.18
CA SER A 86 -21.83 8.54 -9.51
C SER A 86 -21.38 9.74 -10.34
N ASP A 87 -22.33 10.37 -11.04
CA ASP A 87 -22.06 11.60 -11.82
C ASP A 87 -21.59 12.77 -10.93
N CYS A 88 -21.83 12.71 -9.62
CA CYS A 88 -21.40 13.72 -8.65
C CYS A 88 -19.92 13.59 -8.27
N ALA A 89 -19.31 12.42 -8.51
CA ALA A 89 -17.90 12.14 -8.21
C ALA A 89 -17.51 12.51 -6.77
N THR A 90 -18.41 12.23 -5.82
CA THR A 90 -18.22 12.52 -4.39
C THR A 90 -16.94 11.89 -3.87
N VAL A 91 -16.16 12.67 -3.11
CA VAL A 91 -14.84 12.27 -2.62
C VAL A 91 -14.95 11.84 -1.16
N PHE A 92 -14.57 10.60 -0.89
CA PHE A 92 -14.44 10.06 0.45
C PHE A 92 -12.96 10.06 0.85
N SER A 93 -12.65 10.68 1.98
CA SER A 93 -11.31 10.73 2.56
C SER A 93 -11.22 9.78 3.75
N ASP A 94 -10.00 9.35 4.08
CA ASP A 94 -9.73 8.48 5.23
C ASP A 94 -10.49 7.14 5.20
N VAL A 95 -10.72 6.59 4.00
CA VAL A 95 -11.32 5.27 3.81
C VAL A 95 -10.41 4.20 4.44
N ASP A 96 -10.99 3.37 5.31
CA ASP A 96 -10.32 2.28 6.01
C ASP A 96 -10.70 0.91 5.42
N LEU A 97 -9.69 0.21 4.90
CA LEU A 97 -9.80 -1.12 4.31
C LEU A 97 -9.10 -2.19 5.16
N THR A 98 -8.90 -1.92 6.46
CA THR A 98 -8.29 -2.85 7.42
C THR A 98 -8.96 -4.20 7.45
N ASP A 99 -10.30 -4.21 7.43
CA ASP A 99 -11.11 -5.43 7.50
C ASP A 99 -11.42 -6.02 6.12
N GLY A 100 -10.90 -5.40 5.06
CA GLY A 100 -11.11 -5.82 3.68
C GLY A 100 -12.45 -5.41 3.08
N GLU A 101 -13.20 -4.56 3.77
CA GLU A 101 -14.47 -4.00 3.32
C GLU A 101 -14.66 -2.57 3.82
N TRP A 102 -15.43 -1.78 3.07
CA TRP A 102 -15.87 -0.44 3.41
C TRP A 102 -17.20 -0.15 2.70
N THR A 103 -18.12 0.51 3.40
CA THR A 103 -19.42 0.93 2.85
C THR A 103 -19.77 2.32 3.37
N ASP A 104 -20.38 3.14 2.53
CA ASP A 104 -20.88 4.47 2.90
C ASP A 104 -22.06 4.87 1.99
N TYR A 105 -22.55 6.08 2.14
CA TYR A 105 -23.63 6.64 1.33
C TYR A 105 -23.19 7.93 0.65
N ASP A 106 -23.32 7.99 -0.68
CA ASP A 106 -23.13 9.18 -1.48
C ASP A 106 -24.42 10.01 -1.47
N GLU A 107 -24.48 11.01 -0.59
CA GLU A 107 -25.65 11.89 -0.44
C GLU A 107 -25.93 12.69 -1.73
N ASP A 108 -24.89 13.13 -2.44
CA ASP A 108 -25.06 13.90 -3.68
C ASP A 108 -25.48 13.00 -4.86
N GLY A 109 -25.02 11.74 -4.86
CA GLY A 109 -25.40 10.72 -5.85
C GLY A 109 -26.66 9.94 -5.52
N GLU A 110 -27.21 10.10 -4.31
CA GLU A 110 -28.33 9.35 -3.75
C GLU A 110 -28.17 7.81 -3.85
N CYS A 111 -26.96 7.30 -3.58
CA CYS A 111 -26.66 5.88 -3.71
C CYS A 111 -25.72 5.34 -2.62
N CYS A 112 -25.83 4.04 -2.34
CA CYS A 112 -24.83 3.34 -1.52
C CYS A 112 -23.54 3.14 -2.33
N VAL A 113 -22.40 3.31 -1.66
CA VAL A 113 -21.07 3.05 -2.22
C VAL A 113 -20.35 2.02 -1.35
N GLU A 114 -19.57 1.15 -1.99
CA GLU A 114 -18.92 0.04 -1.30
C GLU A 114 -17.61 -0.38 -1.98
N ILE A 115 -16.69 -0.89 -1.16
CA ILE A 115 -15.49 -1.63 -1.57
C ILE A 115 -15.51 -2.90 -0.72
N LEU A 116 -15.72 -4.05 -1.34
CA LEU A 116 -15.89 -5.32 -0.62
C LEU A 116 -14.84 -6.34 -1.07
N GLU A 117 -14.67 -7.38 -0.25
CA GLU A 117 -13.84 -8.55 -0.56
C GLU A 117 -12.42 -8.21 -1.04
N VAL A 118 -11.79 -7.20 -0.42
CA VAL A 118 -10.44 -6.77 -0.79
C VAL A 118 -9.46 -7.94 -0.69
N GLN A 119 -8.76 -8.19 -1.80
CA GLN A 119 -7.67 -9.16 -1.89
C GLN A 119 -6.38 -8.47 -2.32
N THR A 120 -5.27 -8.93 -1.75
CA THR A 120 -3.93 -8.43 -2.07
C THR A 120 -3.00 -9.56 -2.44
N GLU A 121 -2.16 -9.35 -3.45
CA GLU A 121 -1.09 -10.27 -3.83
C GLU A 121 0.22 -9.49 -3.95
N ILE A 122 1.32 -10.11 -3.54
CA ILE A 122 2.67 -9.62 -3.77
C ILE A 122 3.31 -10.48 -4.84
N ASN A 123 3.67 -9.86 -5.96
CA ASN A 123 4.34 -10.50 -7.08
C ASN A 123 5.80 -10.08 -7.14
N SER A 124 6.72 -11.03 -6.97
CA SER A 124 8.15 -10.80 -7.14
C SER A 124 8.49 -10.75 -8.62
N VAL A 125 8.97 -9.58 -9.08
CA VAL A 125 9.47 -9.40 -10.44
C VAL A 125 11.00 -9.48 -10.39
N CYS A 126 11.54 -10.53 -11.01
CA CYS A 126 12.99 -10.79 -11.08
C CYS A 126 13.63 -9.94 -12.19
#